data_AF-A0AAN6MR73-F1
#
_entry.id   AF-A0AAN6MR73-F1
#
_cell.length_a   1.000
_cell.length_b   1.000
_cell.length_c   1.000
_cell.angle_alpha   90.00
_cell.angle_beta   90.00
_cell.angle_gamma   90.00
#
_symmetry.space_group_name_H-M   'P 1'
#
loop_
_entity.id
_entity.type
_entity.pdbx_description
1 polymer ?
#
loop_
_entity_poly.entity_id
_entity_poly.type
_entity_poly.pdbx_seq_one_letter_code
_entity_poly.pdbx_strand_id
1 'polypeptide(L)'
;MRPPPPPIDNSGEILKQPETRAISQEQLVAEVKGIYAGLVMVESKCIEVNNALTTESEDAKNLNNAQWQALIALHRTLLQEHHDFFLASQHPRASPALRRVAQKYAMPARMWRHGIHSFLELLRHQLPQSQDHMLTFIYMAYSMIGLLYETVPAFEDTWIECLGDLARYRMAIEDDDIQDREVWTGVVKDWYAKASERAPQTAQLDHHLAIPAQPS
;
A
#
# COMPACT_ATOMS: atom_id res chain seq x y z
N MET A 1 -7.26 33.46 63.82
CA MET A 1 -8.20 32.35 63.47
C MET A 1 -8.48 32.43 61.98
N ARG A 2 -8.17 31.37 61.22
CA ARG A 2 -8.51 31.24 59.78
C ARG A 2 -9.64 30.19 59.66
N PRO A 3 -10.64 30.37 58.78
CA PRO A 3 -11.68 29.38 58.57
C PRO A 3 -11.15 28.17 57.78
N PRO A 4 -11.73 26.97 57.96
CA PRO A 4 -11.29 25.75 57.27
C PRO A 4 -11.72 25.75 55.80
N PRO A 5 -10.96 25.09 54.91
CA PRO A 5 -11.30 24.98 53.50
C PRO A 5 -12.51 24.04 53.29
N PRO A 6 -13.30 24.24 52.22
CA PRO A 6 -14.45 23.40 51.91
C PRO A 6 -14.03 21.98 51.50
N PRO A 7 -14.90 20.97 51.68
CA PRO A 7 -14.60 19.59 51.31
C PRO A 7 -14.48 19.45 49.79
N ILE A 8 -13.41 18.77 49.37
CA ILE A 8 -13.18 18.41 47.96
C ILE A 8 -14.17 17.30 47.61
N ASP A 9 -15.09 17.60 46.70
CA ASP A 9 -15.99 16.63 46.09
C ASP A 9 -15.17 15.59 45.33
N ASN A 10 -15.07 14.39 45.91
CA ASN A 10 -14.35 13.25 45.33
C ASN A 10 -15.29 12.45 44.41
N SER A 11 -15.95 13.14 43.49
CA SER A 11 -16.72 12.52 42.41
C SER A 11 -15.86 12.40 41.16
N GLY A 12 -14.69 11.79 41.31
CA GLY A 12 -13.90 11.29 40.20
C GLY A 12 -14.47 9.94 39.74
N GLU A 13 -15.67 9.95 39.14
CA GLU A 13 -16.15 8.79 38.38
C GLU A 13 -15.22 8.59 37.19
N ILE A 14 -14.21 7.74 37.38
CA ILE A 14 -13.40 7.20 36.31
C ILE A 14 -14.35 6.39 35.42
N LEU A 15 -14.73 6.97 34.27
CA LEU A 15 -15.43 6.29 33.20
C LEU A 15 -14.63 5.03 32.84
N LYS A 16 -15.14 3.86 33.26
CA LYS A 16 -14.54 2.56 32.92
C LYS A 16 -14.47 2.48 31.39
N GLN A 17 -13.26 2.28 30.87
CA GLN A 17 -13.07 2.00 29.44
C GLN A 17 -13.99 0.84 29.05
N PRO A 18 -14.69 0.92 27.90
CA PRO A 18 -15.47 -0.20 27.41
C PRO A 18 -14.55 -1.41 27.25
N GLU A 19 -14.95 -2.56 27.79
CA GLU A 19 -14.20 -3.80 27.64
C GLU A 19 -14.10 -4.16 26.16
N THR A 20 -13.00 -3.77 25.52
CA THR A 20 -12.68 -4.21 24.16
C THR A 20 -12.34 -5.69 24.24
N ARG A 21 -13.34 -6.56 24.02
CA ARG A 21 -13.11 -8.00 23.90
C ARG A 21 -12.03 -8.23 22.85
N ALA A 22 -10.93 -8.83 23.25
CA ALA A 22 -9.81 -9.10 22.36
C ALA A 22 -10.27 -10.00 21.18
N ILE A 23 -9.90 -9.62 19.95
CA ILE A 23 -10.27 -10.38 18.74
C ILE A 23 -9.76 -11.82 18.82
N SER A 24 -10.63 -12.79 18.56
CA SER A 24 -10.25 -14.20 18.49
C SER A 24 -9.55 -14.54 17.17
N GLN A 25 -8.80 -15.63 17.15
CA GLN A 25 -8.13 -16.09 15.92
C GLN A 25 -9.14 -16.51 14.85
N GLU A 26 -10.27 -17.09 15.25
CA GLU A 26 -11.35 -17.48 14.34
C GLU A 26 -12.00 -16.26 13.67
N GLN A 27 -12.27 -15.21 14.45
CA GLN A 27 -12.76 -13.93 13.91
C GLN A 27 -11.77 -13.33 12.92
N LEU A 28 -10.47 -13.36 13.22
CA LEU A 28 -9.46 -12.83 12.30
C LEU A 28 -9.39 -13.64 10.99
N VAL A 29 -9.54 -14.97 11.06
CA VAL A 29 -9.62 -15.81 9.86
C VAL A 29 -10.86 -15.48 9.03
N ALA A 30 -12.01 -15.27 9.68
CA ALA A 30 -13.24 -14.86 9.00
C ALA A 30 -13.08 -13.48 8.34
N GLU A 31 -12.46 -12.54 9.05
CA GLU A 31 -12.19 -11.18 8.57
C GLU A 31 -11.30 -11.19 7.32
N VAL A 32 -10.14 -11.86 7.39
CA VAL A 32 -9.21 -11.97 6.26
C VAL A 32 -9.88 -12.61 5.04
N LYS A 33 -10.77 -13.59 5.25
CA LYS A 33 -11.54 -14.20 4.14
C LYS A 33 -12.55 -13.22 3.53
N GLY A 34 -13.25 -12.45 4.36
CA GLY A 34 -14.19 -11.42 3.92
C GLY A 34 -13.50 -10.35 3.07
N ILE A 35 -12.40 -9.79 3.61
CA ILE A 35 -11.58 -8.80 2.90
C ILE A 35 -11.03 -9.39 1.60
N TYR A 36 -10.50 -10.61 1.63
CA TYR A 36 -9.98 -11.25 0.41
C TYR A 36 -11.04 -11.38 -0.68
N ALA A 37 -12.28 -11.72 -0.33
CA ALA A 37 -13.37 -11.80 -1.29
C ALA A 37 -13.68 -10.42 -1.89
N GLY A 38 -13.76 -9.37 -1.05
CA GLY A 38 -13.91 -7.97 -1.48
C GLY A 38 -12.81 -7.54 -2.43
N LEU A 39 -11.56 -7.70 -2.02
CA LEU A 39 -10.35 -7.41 -2.78
C LEU A 39 -10.39 -8.06 -4.17
N VAL A 40 -10.68 -9.36 -4.27
CA VAL A 40 -10.70 -10.08 -5.56
C VAL A 40 -11.79 -9.53 -6.48
N MET A 41 -12.96 -9.14 -5.95
CA MET A 41 -14.01 -8.53 -6.76
C MET A 41 -13.57 -7.18 -7.34
N VAL A 42 -13.00 -6.31 -6.50
CA VAL A 42 -12.53 -4.98 -6.93
C VAL A 42 -11.35 -5.11 -7.89
N GLU A 43 -10.39 -6.00 -7.61
CA GLU A 43 -9.24 -6.27 -8.48
C GLU A 43 -9.68 -6.74 -9.87
N SER A 44 -10.63 -7.68 -9.91
CA SER A 44 -11.20 -8.15 -11.18
C SER A 44 -11.81 -6.99 -11.97
N LYS A 45 -12.49 -6.07 -11.29
CA LYS A 45 -13.08 -4.90 -11.95
C LYS A 45 -12.02 -3.92 -12.47
N CYS A 46 -10.96 -3.66 -11.71
CA CYS A 46 -9.83 -2.84 -12.17
C CYS A 46 -9.19 -3.43 -13.43
N ILE A 47 -8.95 -4.74 -13.44
CA ILE A 47 -8.35 -5.45 -14.58
C ILE A 47 -9.27 -5.35 -15.81
N GLU A 48 -10.55 -5.65 -15.66
CA GLU A 48 -11.53 -5.57 -16.73
C GLU A 48 -11.57 -4.17 -17.37
N VAL A 49 -11.71 -3.12 -16.54
CA VAL A 49 -11.83 -1.75 -17.01
C VAL A 49 -10.53 -1.24 -17.64
N ASN A 50 -9.37 -1.50 -17.02
CA ASN A 50 -8.08 -1.10 -17.60
C ASN A 50 -7.80 -1.83 -18.91
N ASN A 51 -8.16 -3.11 -19.03
CA ASN A 51 -7.98 -3.86 -20.27
C ASN A 51 -8.89 -3.34 -21.38
N ALA A 52 -10.14 -3.00 -21.07
CA ALA A 52 -11.05 -2.39 -22.05
C ALA A 52 -10.46 -1.06 -22.57
N LEU A 53 -10.02 -0.18 -21.68
CA LEU A 53 -9.47 1.14 -22.04
C LEU A 53 -8.13 1.08 -22.78
N THR A 54 -7.34 0.02 -22.58
CA THR A 54 -6.08 -0.18 -23.31
C THR A 54 -6.28 -0.82 -24.68
N THR A 55 -7.34 -1.59 -24.89
CA THR A 55 -7.63 -2.30 -26.16
C THR A 55 -8.53 -1.53 -27.12
N GLU A 56 -9.31 -0.56 -26.63
CA GLU A 56 -10.18 0.27 -27.46
C GLU A 56 -9.41 1.34 -28.29
N SER A 57 -10.01 1.80 -29.40
CA SER A 57 -9.38 2.77 -30.32
C SER A 57 -9.18 4.14 -29.69
N GLU A 58 -8.24 4.94 -30.20
CA GLU A 58 -7.90 6.30 -29.73
C GLU A 58 -9.12 7.19 -29.41
N ASP A 59 -10.21 7.12 -30.19
CA ASP A 59 -11.43 7.92 -29.95
C ASP A 59 -12.22 7.54 -28.68
N ALA A 60 -12.10 6.28 -28.23
CA ALA A 60 -12.69 5.79 -26.97
C ALA A 60 -11.81 6.11 -25.74
N LYS A 61 -10.58 6.60 -25.96
CA LYS A 61 -9.63 6.95 -24.88
C LYS A 61 -9.80 8.37 -24.34
N ASN A 62 -10.65 9.18 -24.99
CA ASN A 62 -10.98 10.54 -24.53
C ASN A 62 -11.90 10.52 -23.31
N LEU A 63 -11.34 10.09 -22.17
CA LEU A 63 -12.02 10.08 -20.90
C LEU A 63 -12.17 11.52 -20.38
N ASN A 64 -13.38 11.83 -19.93
CA ASN A 64 -13.67 13.07 -19.24
C ASN A 64 -13.20 13.02 -17.78
N ASN A 65 -13.18 14.19 -17.12
CA ASN A 65 -12.72 14.30 -15.73
C ASN A 65 -13.50 13.42 -14.75
N ALA A 66 -14.82 13.26 -14.92
CA ALA A 66 -15.62 12.42 -14.03
C ALA A 66 -15.27 10.93 -14.19
N GLN A 67 -14.97 10.50 -15.42
CA GLN A 67 -14.51 9.13 -15.69
C GLN A 67 -13.13 8.88 -15.06
N TRP A 68 -12.18 9.82 -15.20
CA TRP A 68 -10.89 9.71 -14.53
C TRP A 68 -11.01 9.64 -13.00
N GLN A 69 -11.84 10.50 -12.41
CA GLN A 69 -12.11 10.47 -10.97
C GLN A 69 -12.72 9.14 -10.52
N ALA A 70 -13.63 8.56 -11.31
CA ALA A 70 -14.20 7.25 -11.03
C ALA A 70 -13.16 6.12 -11.08
N LEU A 71 -12.23 6.16 -12.04
CA LEU A 71 -11.12 5.21 -12.12
C LEU A 71 -10.15 5.34 -10.94
N ILE A 72 -9.80 6.58 -10.58
CA ILE A 72 -8.98 6.87 -9.39
C ILE A 72 -9.67 6.33 -8.13
N ALA A 73 -10.98 6.56 -7.98
CA ALA A 73 -11.75 6.05 -6.85
C ALA A 73 -11.77 4.51 -6.80
N LEU A 74 -11.94 3.85 -7.95
CA LEU A 74 -11.90 2.39 -8.06
C LEU A 74 -10.53 1.83 -7.62
N HIS A 75 -9.44 2.40 -8.13
CA HIS A 75 -8.08 2.00 -7.74
C HIS A 75 -7.78 2.31 -6.27
N ARG A 76 -8.30 3.43 -5.74
CA ARG A 76 -8.21 3.74 -4.31
C ARG A 76 -8.88 2.67 -3.46
N THR A 77 -10.07 2.21 -3.84
CA THR A 77 -10.76 1.11 -3.15
C THR A 77 -9.92 -0.15 -3.19
N LEU A 78 -9.34 -0.52 -4.33
CA LEU A 78 -8.48 -1.70 -4.43
C LEU A 78 -7.26 -1.60 -3.47
N LEU A 79 -6.61 -0.44 -3.42
CA LEU A 79 -5.48 -0.21 -2.52
C LEU A 79 -5.89 -0.26 -1.04
N GLN A 80 -7.08 0.24 -0.69
CA GLN A 80 -7.63 0.13 0.66
C GLN A 80 -7.89 -1.33 1.06
N GLU A 81 -8.50 -2.13 0.18
CA GLU A 81 -8.74 -3.55 0.42
C GLU A 81 -7.43 -4.32 0.60
N HIS A 82 -6.39 -3.99 -0.19
CA HIS A 82 -5.05 -4.55 0.02
C HIS A 82 -4.47 -4.15 1.38
N HIS A 83 -4.58 -2.87 1.76
CA HIS A 83 -4.11 -2.38 3.05
C HIS A 83 -4.77 -3.14 4.22
N ASP A 84 -6.09 -3.25 4.19
CA ASP A 84 -6.87 -3.94 5.22
C ASP A 84 -6.51 -5.43 5.27
N PHE A 85 -6.30 -6.06 4.11
CA PHE A 85 -5.84 -7.44 4.02
C PHE A 85 -4.45 -7.62 4.66
N PHE A 86 -3.51 -6.72 4.42
CA PHE A 86 -2.18 -6.79 5.03
C PHE A 86 -2.23 -6.59 6.54
N LEU A 87 -2.98 -5.59 7.03
CA LEU A 87 -3.14 -5.38 8.47
C LEU A 87 -3.80 -6.58 9.16
N ALA A 88 -4.88 -7.11 8.59
CA ALA A 88 -5.58 -8.25 9.15
C ALA A 88 -4.71 -9.53 9.14
N SER A 89 -4.04 -9.82 8.01
CA SER A 89 -3.20 -11.01 7.91
C SER A 89 -1.94 -10.95 8.76
N GLN A 90 -1.34 -9.76 8.95
CA GLN A 90 -0.14 -9.55 9.77
C GLN A 90 -0.45 -9.16 11.23
N HIS A 91 -1.71 -9.14 11.62
CA HIS A 91 -2.12 -8.79 12.98
C HIS A 91 -1.33 -9.60 14.05
N PRO A 92 -0.99 -9.02 15.21
CA PRO A 92 -0.20 -9.70 16.24
C PRO A 92 -0.79 -11.04 16.71
N ARG A 93 -2.11 -11.20 16.65
CA ARG A 93 -2.84 -12.44 17.00
C ARG A 93 -3.03 -13.41 15.82
N ALA A 94 -2.58 -13.06 14.62
CA ALA A 94 -2.63 -13.94 13.46
C ALA A 94 -1.76 -15.18 13.69
N SER A 95 -2.27 -16.34 13.30
CA SER A 95 -1.47 -17.57 13.29
C SER A 95 -0.35 -17.48 12.25
N PRO A 96 0.74 -18.27 12.40
CA PRO A 96 1.79 -18.34 11.38
C PRO A 96 1.24 -18.70 9.98
N ALA A 97 0.22 -19.55 9.91
CA ALA A 97 -0.43 -19.91 8.66
C ALA A 97 -1.15 -18.71 8.03
N LEU A 98 -1.86 -17.91 8.85
CA LEU A 98 -2.56 -16.72 8.39
C LEU A 98 -1.58 -15.62 7.94
N ARG A 99 -0.47 -15.39 8.64
CA ARG A 99 0.55 -14.41 8.22
C ARG A 99 1.18 -14.75 6.86
N ARG A 100 1.31 -16.03 6.52
CA ARG A 100 1.87 -16.48 5.24
C ARG A 100 0.92 -16.32 4.04
N VAL A 101 -0.36 -16.02 4.24
CA VAL A 101 -1.33 -15.96 3.12
C VAL A 101 -1.02 -14.82 2.15
N ALA A 102 -0.51 -13.69 2.65
CA ALA A 102 -0.09 -12.57 1.82
C ALA A 102 1.02 -12.96 0.84
N GLN A 103 2.04 -13.69 1.30
CA GLN A 103 3.10 -14.21 0.45
C GLN A 103 2.58 -15.32 -0.47
N LYS A 104 1.79 -16.26 0.06
CA LYS A 104 1.21 -17.37 -0.70
C LYS A 104 0.39 -16.90 -1.90
N TYR A 105 -0.35 -15.81 -1.76
CA TYR A 105 -1.17 -15.24 -2.83
C TYR A 105 -0.49 -14.10 -3.58
N ALA A 106 0.82 -13.93 -3.38
CA ALA A 106 1.64 -12.89 -4.02
C ALA A 106 1.00 -11.49 -3.91
N MET A 107 0.42 -11.17 -2.75
CA MET A 107 -0.36 -9.95 -2.56
C MET A 107 0.41 -8.66 -2.84
N PRO A 108 1.68 -8.51 -2.44
CA PRO A 108 2.43 -7.30 -2.78
C PRO A 108 2.59 -7.13 -4.29
N ALA A 109 2.94 -8.19 -5.00
CA ALA A 109 3.11 -8.17 -6.45
C ALA A 109 1.80 -7.91 -7.20
N ARG A 110 0.67 -8.47 -6.72
CA ARG A 110 -0.67 -8.22 -7.27
C ARG A 110 -1.11 -6.79 -7.06
N MET A 111 -0.93 -6.26 -5.85
CA MET A 111 -1.23 -4.86 -5.54
C MET A 111 -0.45 -3.92 -6.45
N TRP A 112 0.86 -4.16 -6.63
CA TRP A 112 1.66 -3.37 -7.54
C TRP A 112 1.15 -3.46 -8.97
N ARG A 113 1.00 -4.67 -9.52
CA ARG A 113 0.61 -4.88 -10.93
C ARG A 113 -0.79 -4.33 -11.25
N HIS A 114 -1.79 -4.74 -10.47
CA HIS A 114 -3.20 -4.49 -10.77
C HIS A 114 -3.74 -3.24 -10.07
N GLY A 115 -3.17 -2.87 -8.92
CA GLY A 115 -3.56 -1.67 -8.18
C GLY A 115 -2.87 -0.41 -8.65
N ILE A 116 -1.59 -0.47 -9.06
CA ILE A 116 -0.76 0.72 -9.29
C ILE A 116 -0.26 0.78 -10.74
N HIS A 117 0.61 -0.14 -11.13
CA HIS A 117 1.37 -0.08 -12.37
C HIS A 117 0.48 -0.05 -13.62
N SER A 118 -0.50 -0.97 -13.73
CA SER A 118 -1.39 -0.99 -14.90
C SER A 118 -2.16 0.32 -15.11
N PHE A 119 -2.56 0.98 -14.01
CA PHE A 119 -3.27 2.25 -14.09
C PHE A 119 -2.33 3.43 -14.37
N LEU A 120 -1.12 3.43 -13.79
CA LEU A 120 -0.08 4.40 -14.14
C LEU A 120 0.26 4.33 -15.63
N GLU A 121 0.35 3.13 -16.19
CA GLU A 121 0.59 2.97 -17.62
C GLU A 121 -0.59 3.52 -18.44
N LEU A 122 -1.84 3.24 -18.06
CA LEU A 122 -3.01 3.83 -18.72
C LEU A 122 -2.95 5.37 -18.71
N LEU A 123 -2.68 5.97 -17.55
CA LEU A 123 -2.53 7.41 -17.39
C LEU A 123 -1.37 7.94 -18.25
N ARG A 124 -0.21 7.29 -18.24
CA ARG A 124 0.98 7.69 -19.00
C ARG A 124 0.73 7.72 -20.51
N HIS A 125 -0.04 6.77 -21.05
CA HIS A 125 -0.40 6.75 -22.47
C HIS A 125 -1.38 7.87 -22.88
N GLN A 126 -2.00 8.56 -21.92
CA GLN A 126 -2.97 9.64 -22.15
C GLN A 126 -2.37 11.03 -21.84
N LEU A 127 -1.06 11.12 -21.67
CA LEU A 127 -0.39 12.42 -21.50
C LEU A 127 -0.43 13.22 -22.82
N PRO A 128 -0.59 14.56 -22.75
CA PRO A 128 -0.63 15.38 -21.53
C PRO A 128 -2.00 15.48 -20.85
N GLN A 129 -3.09 14.98 -21.45
CA GLN A 129 -4.46 15.17 -20.97
C GLN A 129 -4.72 14.58 -19.57
N SER A 130 -4.02 13.51 -19.22
CA SER A 130 -4.14 12.82 -17.92
C SER A 130 -3.24 13.35 -16.82
N GLN A 131 -2.43 14.39 -17.06
CA GLN A 131 -1.33 14.81 -16.17
C GLN A 131 -1.77 15.02 -14.71
N ASP A 132 -2.79 15.86 -14.48
CA ASP A 132 -3.30 16.15 -13.13
C ASP A 132 -3.85 14.90 -12.42
N HIS A 133 -4.50 14.01 -13.18
CA HIS A 133 -5.03 12.74 -12.70
C HIS A 133 -3.89 11.79 -12.33
N MET A 134 -2.82 11.77 -13.12
CA MET A 134 -1.62 10.96 -12.86
C MET A 134 -0.90 11.43 -11.61
N LEU A 135 -0.72 12.74 -11.43
CA LEU A 135 -0.15 13.32 -10.21
C LEU A 135 -1.00 12.95 -8.99
N THR A 136 -2.32 13.17 -9.06
CA THR A 136 -3.26 12.82 -7.98
C THR A 136 -3.15 11.35 -7.61
N PHE A 137 -3.09 10.46 -8.60
CA PHE A 137 -2.97 9.03 -8.36
C PHE A 137 -1.61 8.65 -7.73
N ILE A 138 -0.50 9.23 -8.19
CA ILE A 138 0.83 8.98 -7.63
C ILE A 138 0.89 9.37 -6.16
N TYR A 139 0.42 10.57 -5.79
CA TYR A 139 0.44 10.99 -4.38
C TYR A 139 -0.40 10.06 -3.50
N MET A 140 -1.59 9.67 -3.96
CA MET A 140 -2.45 8.74 -3.23
C MET A 140 -1.80 7.36 -3.06
N ALA A 141 -1.23 6.80 -4.13
CA ALA A 141 -0.53 5.52 -4.09
C ALA A 141 0.71 5.60 -3.18
N TYR A 142 1.50 6.68 -3.27
CA TYR A 142 2.68 6.91 -2.45
C TYR A 142 2.32 6.97 -0.96
N SER A 143 1.26 7.69 -0.59
CA SER A 143 0.75 7.72 0.79
C SER A 143 0.31 6.33 1.27
N MET A 144 -0.37 5.54 0.43
CA MET A 144 -0.79 4.20 0.81
C MET A 144 0.39 3.25 1.02
N ILE A 145 1.38 3.26 0.12
CA ILE A 145 2.59 2.44 0.28
C ILE A 145 3.42 2.92 1.47
N GLY A 146 3.50 4.24 1.72
CA GLY A 146 4.14 4.79 2.91
C GLY A 146 3.50 4.29 4.20
N LEU A 147 2.16 4.24 4.25
CA LEU A 147 1.45 3.68 5.40
C LEU A 147 1.74 2.19 5.59
N LEU A 148 1.78 1.40 4.51
CA LEU A 148 2.17 -0.01 4.57
C LEU A 148 3.61 -0.22 5.00
N TYR A 149 4.52 0.67 4.58
CA TYR A 149 5.92 0.69 5.01
C TYR A 149 6.04 0.85 6.53
N GLU A 150 5.24 1.75 7.12
CA GLU A 150 5.25 2.01 8.56
C GLU A 150 4.54 0.91 9.37
N THR A 151 3.48 0.31 8.84
CA THR A 151 2.58 -0.56 9.61
C THR A 151 2.78 -2.06 9.37
N VAL A 152 3.38 -2.44 8.23
CA VAL A 152 3.52 -3.84 7.80
C VAL A 152 4.98 -4.13 7.38
N PRO A 153 5.91 -4.28 8.34
CA PRO A 153 7.34 -4.46 8.06
C PRO A 153 7.69 -5.80 7.40
N ALA A 154 6.75 -6.76 7.35
CA ALA A 154 6.98 -8.08 6.76
C ALA A 154 7.32 -8.04 5.25
N PHE A 155 7.02 -6.94 4.56
CA PHE A 155 7.27 -6.74 3.13
C PHE A 155 8.05 -5.44 2.87
N GLU A 156 8.85 -5.00 3.85
CA GLU A 156 9.55 -3.70 3.84
C GLU A 156 10.30 -3.45 2.52
N ASP A 157 11.05 -4.45 2.04
CA ASP A 157 11.84 -4.31 0.81
C ASP A 157 10.95 -4.05 -0.41
N THR A 158 9.79 -4.72 -0.49
CA THR A 158 8.81 -4.47 -1.56
C THR A 158 8.22 -3.06 -1.48
N TRP A 159 7.96 -2.55 -0.27
CA TRP A 159 7.45 -1.19 -0.08
C TRP A 159 8.48 -0.14 -0.48
N ILE A 160 9.75 -0.34 -0.14
CA ILE A 160 10.87 0.51 -0.55
C ILE A 160 10.95 0.58 -2.08
N GLU A 161 10.90 -0.58 -2.77
CA GLU A 161 10.91 -0.63 -4.23
C GLU A 161 9.72 0.11 -4.84
N CYS A 162 8.51 -0.12 -4.34
CA CYS A 162 7.29 0.56 -4.81
C CYS A 162 7.37 2.09 -4.64
N LEU A 163 7.91 2.57 -3.51
CA LEU A 163 8.07 4.01 -3.24
C LEU A 163 9.11 4.64 -4.18
N GLY A 164 10.22 3.95 -4.42
CA GLY A 164 11.21 4.35 -5.41
C GLY A 164 10.62 4.42 -6.83
N ASP A 165 9.84 3.42 -7.23
CA ASP A 165 9.19 3.37 -8.53
C ASP A 165 8.15 4.50 -8.71
N LEU A 166 7.31 4.76 -7.70
CA LEU A 166 6.37 5.88 -7.72
C LEU A 166 7.08 7.24 -7.83
N ALA A 167 8.19 7.41 -7.10
CA ALA A 167 9.03 8.60 -7.18
C ALA A 167 9.63 8.77 -8.59
N ARG A 168 10.01 7.68 -9.27
CA ARG A 168 10.46 7.72 -10.67
C ARG A 168 9.35 8.14 -11.62
N TYR A 169 8.13 7.63 -11.46
CA TYR A 169 6.98 8.09 -12.26
C TYR A 169 6.72 9.58 -12.06
N ARG A 170 6.78 10.07 -10.82
CA ARG A 170 6.60 11.50 -10.52
C ARG A 170 7.65 12.38 -11.16
N MET A 171 8.91 11.94 -11.16
CA MET A 171 10.02 12.64 -11.80
C MET A 171 9.88 12.68 -13.33
N ALA A 172 9.26 11.68 -13.94
CA ALA A 172 9.11 11.59 -15.40
C ALA A 172 7.96 12.45 -15.97
N ILE A 173 7.02 12.90 -15.14
CA ILE A 173 5.86 13.71 -15.58
C ILE A 173 6.23 15.19 -15.74
N GLU A 174 7.14 15.70 -14.91
CA GLU A 174 7.49 17.12 -14.87
C GLU A 174 8.90 17.33 -15.41
N ASP A 175 9.01 17.45 -16.74
CA ASP A 175 10.27 17.87 -17.37
C ASP A 175 10.49 19.40 -17.24
N ASP A 176 9.42 20.16 -16.95
CA ASP A 176 9.41 21.63 -16.97
C ASP A 176 9.61 22.32 -15.59
N ASP A 177 9.36 21.66 -14.46
CA ASP A 177 9.62 22.23 -13.12
C ASP A 177 10.92 21.65 -12.51
N ILE A 178 11.98 22.45 -12.58
CA ILE A 178 13.32 22.08 -12.12
C ILE A 178 13.33 21.80 -10.61
N GLN A 179 12.53 22.50 -9.80
CA GLN A 179 12.57 22.33 -8.34
C GLN A 179 11.94 21.02 -7.91
N ASP A 180 10.79 20.69 -8.46
CA ASP A 180 10.12 19.41 -8.17
C ASP A 180 10.95 18.23 -8.67
N ARG A 181 11.59 18.37 -9.83
CA ARG A 181 12.52 17.37 -10.35
C ARG A 181 13.71 17.12 -9.41
N GLU A 182 14.30 18.17 -8.84
CA GLU A 182 15.40 18.04 -7.87
C GLU A 182 14.95 17.31 -6.60
N VAL A 183 13.78 17.67 -6.05
CA VAL A 183 13.20 17.01 -4.87
C VAL A 183 12.99 15.52 -5.12
N TRP A 184 12.31 15.17 -6.21
CA TRP A 184 12.03 13.76 -6.51
C TRP A 184 13.27 12.97 -6.92
N THR A 185 14.28 13.62 -7.51
CA THR A 185 15.60 13.00 -7.71
C THR A 185 16.25 12.60 -6.38
N GLY A 186 16.15 13.46 -5.36
CA GLY A 186 16.59 13.14 -4.00
C GLY A 186 15.84 11.94 -3.43
N VAL A 187 14.50 11.98 -3.48
CA VAL A 187 13.64 10.89 -2.97
C VAL A 187 13.94 9.55 -3.65
N VAL A 188 14.11 9.53 -4.98
CA VAL A 188 14.50 8.32 -5.73
C VAL A 188 15.84 7.77 -5.24
N LYS A 189 16.85 8.64 -5.08
CA LYS A 189 18.18 8.23 -4.60
C LYS A 189 18.12 7.65 -3.19
N ASP A 190 17.37 8.28 -2.30
CA ASP A 190 17.24 7.83 -0.91
C ASP A 190 16.60 6.44 -0.82
N TRP A 191 15.51 6.19 -1.58
CA TRP A 191 14.87 4.88 -1.58
C TRP A 191 15.75 3.78 -2.17
N TYR A 192 16.44 4.03 -3.28
CA TYR A 192 17.32 3.02 -3.87
C TYR A 192 18.61 2.80 -3.07
N ALA A 193 19.13 3.83 -2.42
CA ALA A 193 20.24 3.68 -1.47
C ALA A 193 19.82 2.75 -0.32
N LYS A 194 18.64 2.99 0.27
CA LYS A 194 18.07 2.16 1.32
C LYS A 194 17.81 0.71 0.86
N ALA A 195 17.34 0.50 -0.36
CA ALA A 195 17.20 -0.83 -0.94
C ALA A 195 18.56 -1.53 -1.08
N SER A 196 19.57 -0.81 -1.59
CA SER A 196 20.92 -1.34 -1.80
C SER A 196 21.64 -1.69 -0.51
N GLU A 197 21.42 -0.95 0.58
CA GLU A 197 21.99 -1.26 1.91
C GLU A 197 21.42 -2.56 2.49
N ARG A 198 20.23 -2.98 2.05
CA ARG A 198 19.51 -4.15 2.58
C ARG A 198 19.74 -5.41 1.74
N ALA A 199 19.94 -5.28 0.45
CA ALA A 199 20.33 -6.38 -0.45
C ALA A 199 21.52 -7.26 0.05
N PRO A 200 22.60 -6.71 0.66
CA PRO A 200 23.68 -7.54 1.19
C PRO A 200 23.26 -8.40 2.39
N GLN A 201 22.20 -8.04 3.13
CA GLN A 201 21.72 -8.85 4.26
C GLN A 201 20.88 -10.05 3.79
N THR A 202 20.05 -9.88 2.75
CA THR A 202 19.26 -10.97 2.15
C THR A 202 20.16 -11.98 1.43
N ALA A 203 21.18 -11.53 0.69
CA ALA A 203 22.17 -12.41 0.08
C ALA A 203 22.97 -13.23 1.12
N GLN A 204 23.26 -12.64 2.28
CA GLN A 204 23.97 -13.31 3.37
C GLN A 204 23.09 -14.35 4.10
N LEU A 205 21.80 -14.04 4.29
CA LEU A 205 20.82 -14.98 4.85
C LEU A 205 20.60 -16.21 3.95
N ASP A 206 20.51 -16.02 2.63
CA ASP A 206 20.36 -17.12 1.67
C ASP A 206 21.63 -18.00 1.60
N HIS A 207 22.82 -17.39 1.76
CA HIS A 207 24.08 -18.15 1.79
C HIS A 207 24.22 -19.00 3.06
N HIS A 208 23.71 -18.53 4.21
CA HIS A 208 23.70 -19.31 5.45
C HIS A 208 22.63 -20.41 5.48
N LEU A 209 21.60 -20.34 4.64
CA LEU A 209 20.55 -21.35 4.50
C LEU A 209 20.86 -22.43 3.44
N ALA A 210 21.91 -22.24 2.63
CA ALA A 210 22.42 -23.27 1.73
C ALA A 210 23.27 -24.29 2.52
N ILE A 211 22.62 -25.35 3.03
CA ILE A 211 23.31 -26.52 3.58
C ILE A 211 24.16 -27.15 2.47
N PRO A 212 25.47 -27.42 2.67
CA PRO A 212 26.26 -28.13 1.67
C PRO A 212 25.80 -29.59 1.63
N ALA A 213 25.23 -30.00 0.50
CA ALA A 213 25.06 -31.40 0.17
C ALA A 213 26.44 -32.04 0.05
N GLN A 214 26.84 -32.86 1.04
CA GLN A 214 28.03 -33.69 0.94
C GLN A 214 27.78 -34.83 -0.07
N PRO A 215 28.71 -35.10 -0.99
CA PRO A 215 28.78 -36.38 -1.66
C PRO A 215 29.61 -37.38 -0.85
N SER A 216 29.14 -38.62 -0.88
CA SER A 216 29.73 -39.88 -0.39
C SER A 216 31.08 -40.23 -1.00
#